data_AF-A0A3D4LTG8-F1
#
_entry.id   AF-A0A3D4LTG8-F1
#
_cell.length_a   1.000
_cell.length_b   1.000
_cell.length_c   1.000
_cell.angle_alpha   90.00
_cell.angle_beta   90.00
_cell.angle_gamma   90.00
#
_symmetry.space_group_name_H-M   'P 1'
#
loop_
_entity.id
_entity.type
_entity.pdbx_description
1 polymer ?
#
loop_
_entity_poly.entity_id
_entity_poly.type
_entity_poly.pdbx_seq_one_letter_code
_entity_poly.pdbx_strand_id
1 'polypeptide(L)'
;MAYHDYNGRITIDDAVAARDIRKIKSAIEKLNDASNSMNQLLSVSSEIKGHTGNAIQSRAQEQKRQLDAMISNLNQTCNAINQTVQKYKRLDREVKAAIEAHR
;
A
#
# COMPACT_ATOMS: atom_id res chain seq x y z
N MET A 1 -7.76 1.17 -17.31
CA MET A 1 -8.14 1.96 -18.49
C MET A 1 -7.17 3.14 -18.56
N ALA A 2 -6.35 3.24 -19.62
CA ALA A 2 -5.49 4.40 -19.82
C ALA A 2 -6.34 5.56 -20.34
N TYR A 3 -6.33 6.68 -19.62
CA TYR A 3 -7.04 7.88 -20.02
C TYR A 3 -6.18 8.59 -21.08
N HIS A 4 -6.75 8.79 -22.26
CA HIS A 4 -6.09 9.49 -23.36
C HIS A 4 -6.58 10.93 -23.34
N ASP A 5 -5.68 11.91 -23.40
CA ASP A 5 -6.08 13.29 -23.64
C ASP A 5 -6.57 13.48 -25.09
N TYR A 6 -7.14 14.66 -25.40
CA TYR A 6 -7.65 15.00 -26.74
C TYR A 6 -6.60 14.88 -27.86
N ASN A 7 -5.32 14.74 -27.53
CA ASN A 7 -4.20 14.59 -28.45
C ASN A 7 -3.64 13.16 -28.50
N GLY A 8 -4.29 12.19 -27.86
CA GLY A 8 -3.89 10.79 -27.86
C GLY A 8 -2.65 10.47 -27.02
N ARG A 9 -2.27 11.35 -26.07
CA ARG A 9 -1.13 11.09 -25.17
C ARG A 9 -1.55 10.18 -24.02
N ILE A 10 -0.62 9.30 -23.61
CA ILE A 10 -0.81 8.38 -22.49
C ILE A 10 -0.65 9.16 -21.19
N THR A 11 -1.72 9.80 -20.72
CA THR A 11 -1.67 10.60 -19.50
C THR A 11 -2.07 9.73 -18.31
N ILE A 12 -1.15 9.52 -17.36
CA ILE A 12 -1.54 9.02 -16.04
C ILE A 12 -2.33 10.10 -15.31
N ASP A 13 -3.53 9.75 -14.82
CA ASP A 13 -4.28 10.62 -13.93
C ASP A 13 -3.64 10.60 -12.53
N ASP A 14 -2.79 11.60 -12.28
CA ASP A 14 -2.14 11.83 -11.00
C ASP A 14 -3.11 11.93 -9.84
N ALA A 15 -4.29 12.51 -10.06
CA ALA A 15 -5.27 12.73 -9.00
C ALA A 15 -5.93 11.40 -8.61
N VAL A 16 -6.17 10.51 -9.57
CA VAL A 16 -6.64 9.14 -9.33
C VAL A 16 -5.57 8.31 -8.62
N ALA A 17 -4.32 8.33 -9.10
CA ALA A 17 -3.22 7.61 -8.45
C ALA A 17 -3.01 8.08 -6.99
N ALA A 18 -3.05 9.40 -6.75
CA ALA A 18 -2.96 9.95 -5.40
C ALA A 18 -4.16 9.55 -4.53
N ARG A 19 -5.37 9.44 -5.11
CA ARG A 19 -6.56 8.97 -4.40
C ARG A 19 -6.42 7.51 -3.98
N ASP A 20 -5.89 6.65 -4.86
CA ASP A 20 -5.69 5.24 -4.55
C ASP A 20 -4.62 5.05 -3.48
N ILE A 21 -3.51 5.79 -3.54
CA ILE A 21 -2.50 5.80 -2.47
C ILE A 21 -3.12 6.21 -1.13
N ARG A 22 -3.97 7.25 -1.10
CA ARG A 22 -4.66 7.67 0.14
C ARG A 22 -5.55 6.55 0.70
N LYS A 23 -6.30 5.85 -0.15
CA LYS A 23 -7.13 4.71 0.28
C LYS A 23 -6.28 3.58 0.87
N ILE A 24 -5.16 3.25 0.21
CA ILE A 24 -4.24 2.21 0.69
C ILE A 24 -3.63 2.61 2.03
N LYS A 25 -3.22 3.87 2.20
CA LYS A 25 -2.70 4.39 3.48
C LYS A 25 -3.73 4.28 4.61
N SER A 26 -4.99 4.63 4.34
CA SER A 26 -6.06 4.47 5.34
C SER A 26 -6.31 2.99 5.69
N ALA A 27 -6.16 2.06 4.73
CA ALA A 27 -6.21 0.63 5.03
C ALA A 27 -5.03 0.18 5.90
N ILE A 28 -3.82 0.69 5.63
CA ILE A 28 -2.63 0.42 6.45
C ILE A 28 -2.83 0.91 7.89
N GLU A 29 -3.40 2.10 8.10
CA GLU A 29 -3.72 2.62 9.44
C GLU A 29 -4.62 1.65 10.21
N LYS A 30 -5.70 1.17 9.61
CA LYS A 30 -6.60 0.18 10.23
C LYS A 30 -5.90 -1.15 10.56
N LEU A 31 -4.97 -1.59 9.71
CA LEU A 31 -4.18 -2.80 9.96
C LEU A 31 -3.16 -2.60 11.08
N ASN A 32 -2.58 -1.40 11.21
CA ASN A 32 -1.72 -1.06 12.34
C ASN A 32 -2.50 -1.06 13.65
N ASP A 33 -3.73 -0.54 13.66
CA ASP A 33 -4.62 -0.61 14.82
C ASP A 33 -4.91 -2.05 15.22
N ALA A 34 -5.22 -2.92 14.24
CA ALA A 34 -5.39 -4.34 14.49
C ALA A 34 -4.11 -5.02 15.03
N SER A 35 -2.93 -4.66 14.50
CA SER A 35 -1.64 -5.20 14.98
C SER A 35 -1.36 -4.76 16.42
N ASN A 36 -1.77 -3.54 16.79
CA ASN A 36 -1.69 -3.05 18.17
C ASN A 36 -2.64 -3.80 19.11
N SER A 37 -3.89 -4.07 18.69
CA SER A 37 -4.81 -4.91 19.46
C SER A 37 -4.28 -6.34 19.63
N MET A 38 -3.61 -6.90 18.61
CA MET A 38 -2.95 -8.22 18.73
C MET A 38 -1.78 -8.19 19.73
N ASN A 39 -1.00 -7.10 19.79
CA ASN A 39 0.04 -6.95 20.80
C ASN A 39 -0.54 -6.92 22.23
N GLN A 40 -1.67 -6.24 22.42
CA GLN A 40 -2.37 -6.23 23.72
C GLN A 40 -2.88 -7.62 24.09
N LEU A 41 -3.50 -8.34 23.14
CA LEU A 41 -3.94 -9.71 23.35
C LEU A 41 -2.77 -10.64 23.71
N LEU A 42 -1.62 -10.50 23.04
CA LEU A 42 -0.41 -11.25 23.37
C LEU A 42 0.06 -10.97 24.79
N SER A 43 0.06 -9.71 25.21
CA SER A 43 0.42 -9.30 26.57
C SER A 43 -0.49 -9.95 27.61
N VAL A 44 -1.81 -9.83 27.45
CA VAL A 44 -2.80 -10.41 28.38
C VAL A 44 -2.73 -11.93 28.38
N SER A 45 -2.59 -12.56 27.21
CA SER A 45 -2.51 -14.03 27.10
C SER A 45 -1.29 -14.62 27.79
N SER A 46 -0.21 -13.85 27.93
CA SER A 46 1.02 -14.30 28.62
C SER A 46 0.81 -14.49 30.13
N GLU A 47 -0.22 -13.86 30.71
CA GLU A 47 -0.60 -14.00 32.11
C GLU A 47 -1.52 -15.22 32.35
N ILE A 48 -2.11 -15.78 31.29
CA ILE A 48 -3.00 -16.94 31.35
C ILE A 48 -2.15 -18.21 31.38
N LYS A 49 -2.16 -18.92 32.51
CA LYS A 49 -1.46 -20.21 32.63
C LYS A 49 -2.25 -21.34 31.98
N GLY A 50 -1.52 -22.31 31.41
CA GLY A 50 -2.08 -23.56 30.88
C GLY A 50 -2.30 -23.55 29.36
N HIS A 51 -2.85 -24.64 28.84
CA HIS A 51 -2.97 -24.89 27.40
C HIS A 51 -3.78 -23.80 26.66
N THR A 52 -4.79 -23.23 27.30
CA THR A 52 -5.63 -22.17 26.73
C THR A 52 -4.83 -20.89 26.47
N GLY A 53 -4.00 -20.45 27.44
CA GLY A 53 -3.15 -19.27 27.28
C GLY A 53 -2.15 -19.44 26.13
N ASN A 54 -1.49 -20.61 26.08
CA ASN A 54 -0.55 -20.95 25.01
C ASN A 54 -1.23 -20.97 23.63
N ALA A 55 -2.44 -21.52 23.52
CA ALA A 55 -3.19 -21.58 22.27
C ALA A 55 -3.60 -20.17 21.77
N ILE A 56 -4.05 -19.31 22.69
CA ILE A 56 -4.36 -17.90 22.39
C ILE A 56 -3.10 -17.18 21.90
N GLN A 57 -1.99 -17.34 22.62
CA GLN A 57 -0.73 -16.70 22.27
C GLN A 57 -0.24 -17.15 20.88
N SER A 58 -0.29 -18.45 20.59
CA SER A 58 0.11 -18.99 19.29
C SER A 58 -0.74 -18.42 18.14
N ARG A 59 -2.06 -18.37 18.30
CA ARG A 59 -2.95 -17.81 17.27
C ARG A 59 -2.79 -16.31 17.10
N ALA A 60 -2.65 -15.57 18.19
CA ALA A 60 -2.42 -14.12 18.14
C ALA A 60 -1.07 -13.80 17.46
N GLN A 61 -0.02 -14.59 17.69
CA GLN A 61 1.25 -14.45 16.98
C GLN A 61 1.12 -14.72 15.47
N GLU A 62 0.37 -15.75 15.09
CA GLU A 62 0.12 -16.06 13.68
C GLU A 62 -0.64 -14.94 12.97
N GLN A 63 -1.74 -14.46 13.59
CA GLN A 63 -2.53 -13.35 13.07
C GLN A 63 -1.70 -12.07 12.97
N LYS A 64 -0.85 -11.79 13.97
CA LYS A 64 0.08 -10.65 13.92
C LYS A 64 1.03 -10.74 12.72
N ARG A 65 1.65 -11.90 12.48
CA ARG A 65 2.53 -12.10 11.30
C ARG A 65 1.78 -11.85 9.99
N GLN A 66 0.53 -12.27 9.88
CA GLN A 66 -0.31 -12.01 8.70
C GLN A 66 -0.61 -10.52 8.53
N LEU A 67 -0.94 -9.80 9.62
CA LEU A 67 -1.14 -8.35 9.60
C LEU A 67 0.12 -7.61 9.12
N ASP A 68 1.27 -7.95 9.68
CA ASP A 68 2.55 -7.32 9.34
C ASP A 68 2.91 -7.58 7.85
N ALA A 69 2.65 -8.77 7.34
CA ALA A 69 2.81 -9.09 5.92
C ALA A 69 1.86 -8.29 5.01
N MET A 70 0.59 -8.12 5.41
CA MET A 70 -0.37 -7.31 4.66
C MET A 70 0.04 -5.84 4.63
N ILE A 71 0.47 -5.28 5.76
CA ILE A 71 0.99 -3.91 5.85
C ILE A 71 2.19 -3.74 4.89
N SER A 72 3.13 -4.68 4.89
CA SER A 72 4.28 -4.66 3.97
C SER A 72 3.84 -4.67 2.51
N ASN A 73 2.94 -5.56 2.12
CA ASN A 73 2.45 -5.66 0.74
C ASN A 73 1.72 -4.39 0.28
N LEU A 74 0.93 -3.77 1.15
CA LEU A 74 0.24 -2.51 0.84
C LEU A 74 1.21 -1.33 0.70
N ASN A 75 2.28 -1.30 1.52
CA ASN A 75 3.36 -0.32 1.36
C ASN A 75 4.09 -0.50 0.03
N GLN A 76 4.40 -1.74 -0.36
CA GLN A 76 4.98 -2.04 -1.68
C GLN A 76 4.05 -1.61 -2.82
N THR A 77 2.74 -1.82 -2.67
CA THR A 77 1.74 -1.37 -3.66
C THR A 77 1.74 0.16 -3.80
N CYS A 78 1.77 0.91 -2.69
CA CYS A 78 1.92 2.38 -2.74
C CYS A 78 3.18 2.79 -3.50
N ASN A 79 4.30 2.11 -3.26
CA ASN A 79 5.57 2.41 -3.91
C ASN A 79 5.52 2.11 -5.41
N ALA A 80 4.92 1.00 -5.82
CA ALA A 80 4.76 0.62 -7.22
C ALA A 80 3.89 1.64 -7.99
N ILE A 81 2.79 2.11 -7.37
CA ILE A 81 1.96 3.17 -7.95
C ILE A 81 2.79 4.45 -8.16
N ASN A 82 3.51 4.90 -7.12
CA ASN A 82 4.35 6.09 -7.20
C ASN A 82 5.43 6.00 -8.29
N GLN A 83 6.14 4.86 -8.36
CA GLN A 83 7.16 4.61 -9.38
C GLN A 83 6.58 4.64 -10.79
N THR A 84 5.41 4.03 -10.97
CA THR A 84 4.70 4.01 -12.25
C THR A 84 4.31 5.42 -12.67
N VAL A 85 3.68 6.20 -11.78
CA VAL A 85 3.31 7.61 -12.03
C VAL A 85 4.54 8.42 -12.47
N GLN A 86 5.64 8.32 -11.73
CA GLN A 86 6.88 9.06 -12.05
C GLN A 86 7.48 8.66 -13.39
N LYS A 87 7.48 7.35 -13.70
CA LYS A 87 7.97 6.84 -14.98
C LYS A 87 7.20 7.44 -16.15
N TYR A 88 5.87 7.41 -16.11
CA TYR A 88 5.06 7.96 -17.20
C TYR A 88 5.16 9.49 -17.29
N LYS A 89 5.23 10.22 -16.18
CA LYS A 89 5.52 11.66 -16.20
C LYS A 89 6.85 12.01 -16.88
N ARG A 90 7.84 11.14 -16.76
CA ARG A 90 9.13 11.33 -17.44
C ARG A 90 8.99 11.09 -18.94
N LEU A 91 8.36 9.98 -19.33
CA LEU A 91 8.09 9.64 -20.73
C LEU A 91 7.27 10.72 -21.43
N ASP A 92 6.24 11.27 -20.80
CA ASP A 92 5.44 12.36 -21.38
C ASP A 92 6.27 13.62 -21.64
N ARG A 93 7.20 13.95 -20.75
CA ARG A 93 8.11 15.09 -20.93
C ARG A 93 9.10 14.85 -22.08
N GLU A 94 9.68 13.66 -22.15
CA GLU A 94 10.60 13.27 -23.21
C GLU A 94 9.91 13.29 -24.59
N VAL A 95 8.70 12.72 -24.68
CA VAL A 95 7.89 12.72 -25.91
C VAL A 95 7.51 14.15 -26.30
N LYS A 96 7.06 14.98 -25.35
CA LYS A 96 6.72 16.38 -25.62
C LYS A 96 7.93 17.15 -26.16
N ALA A 97 9.10 17.01 -25.54
CA ALA A 97 10.32 17.67 -25.99
C ALA A 97 10.76 17.22 -27.39
N ALA A 98 10.64 15.92 -27.70
CA ALA A 98 10.96 15.40 -29.03
C ALA A 98 10.01 15.94 -30.12
N ILE A 99 8.71 16.05 -29.83
CA ILE A 99 7.72 16.64 -30.75
C ILE A 99 8.02 18.13 -30.98
N GLU A 100 8.37 18.86 -29.91
CA GLU A 100 8.71 20.29 -30.00
C GLU A 100 10.02 20.53 -30.75
N ALA A 101 11.00 19.62 -30.65
CA ALA A 101 12.28 19.71 -31.37
C ALA A 101 12.17 19.42 -32.88
N HIS A 102 11.09 18.78 -33.33
CA HIS A 102 10.82 18.47 -34.74
C HIS A 102 9.78 19.40 -35.38
N ARG A 103 9.35 20.45 -34.68
CA ARG A 103 8.51 21.53 -35.21
C ARG A 103 9.36 22.76 -35.51
#